data_AF-A0A1C6KXE5-F1
#
_entry.id   AF-A0A1C6KXE5-F1
#
_cell.length_a   1.000
_cell.length_b   1.000
_cell.length_c   1.000
_cell.angle_alpha   90.00
_cell.angle_beta   90.00
_cell.angle_gamma   90.00
#
_symmetry.space_group_name_H-M   'P 1'
#
loop_
_entity.id
_entity.type
_entity.pdbx_description
1 polymer ?
#
loop_
_entity_poly.entity_id
_entity_poly.type
_entity_poly.pdbx_seq_one_letter_code
_entity_poly.pdbx_strand_id
1 'polypeptide(L)'
;MENLKHKHREGKMVVLENGELKIKSTELVDIINDFRKVESETTNSKYVELRHNDFMTKIRKELEVLKLLGIEGERNFSQSTYINSQNKVQPCFELNRDGMLQMLNSESALVRYKTIEYINKLEEQVKGQALNTSELSPELQMFNQMFKAMANNELETKEAKRIALTADSKAEEAKEEIQAIRDVVAINSTNWRKDTSTLISKIALKLGGYENINLLREESYKILEERGRTRLSVKLTNKRRRMADEGVCKSKRDKLNKLDVIGEDSRLLEIYLAVVKDMAIKYGV
;
A
#
# COMPACT_ATOMS: atom_id res chain seq x y z
N MET A 1 16.79 49.38 -23.84
CA MET A 1 16.74 48.03 -23.23
C MET A 1 17.02 48.19 -21.75
N GLU A 2 16.05 48.77 -21.07
CA GLU A 2 16.23 49.41 -19.77
C GLU A 2 16.18 48.39 -18.64
N ASN A 3 17.13 48.52 -17.72
CA ASN A 3 17.16 47.83 -16.44
C ASN A 3 15.84 48.00 -15.71
N LEU A 4 14.93 47.01 -15.82
CA LEU A 4 13.82 46.83 -14.89
C LEU A 4 14.42 46.37 -13.56
N LYS A 5 14.95 47.34 -12.81
CA LYS A 5 15.10 47.27 -11.35
C LYS A 5 13.71 47.07 -10.75
N HIS A 6 13.20 45.84 -10.79
CA HIS A 6 12.14 45.45 -9.89
C HIS A 6 12.76 45.38 -8.51
N LYS A 7 12.61 46.49 -7.77
CA LYS A 7 12.62 46.52 -6.31
C LYS A 7 11.53 45.56 -5.81
N HIS A 8 11.80 44.26 -5.83
CA HIS A 8 11.04 43.31 -5.04
C HIS A 8 11.67 43.29 -3.66
N ARG A 9 10.88 43.81 -2.71
CA ARG A 9 11.13 43.89 -1.27
C ARG A 9 12.02 42.75 -0.78
N GLU A 10 13.14 43.11 -0.18
CA GLU A 10 14.16 42.28 0.52
C GLU A 10 13.60 41.52 1.74
N GLY A 11 12.45 40.86 1.63
CA GLY A 11 11.78 40.30 2.81
C GLY A 11 10.65 39.30 2.55
N LYS A 12 10.74 38.48 1.49
CA LYS A 12 9.86 37.31 1.32
C LYS A 12 10.71 36.05 1.32
N MET A 13 10.62 35.30 2.41
CA MET A 13 11.45 34.14 2.72
C MET A 13 11.30 33.05 1.66
N VAL A 14 12.33 32.89 0.82
CA VAL A 14 12.63 31.58 0.24
C VAL A 14 13.03 30.70 1.43
N VAL A 15 12.09 29.92 1.94
CA VAL A 15 12.32 29.08 3.12
C VAL A 15 13.22 27.92 2.70
N LEU A 16 14.44 27.94 3.23
CA LEU A 16 15.35 26.81 3.22
C LEU A 16 14.78 25.73 4.14
N GLU A 17 14.17 24.70 3.57
CA GLU A 17 14.11 23.38 4.20
C GLU A 17 14.97 22.44 3.35
N ASN A 18 16.09 21.99 3.90
CA ASN A 18 16.95 20.94 3.34
C ASN A 18 17.66 21.25 1.99
N GLY A 19 17.79 22.52 1.60
CA GLY A 19 18.50 22.90 0.37
C GLY A 19 17.64 22.83 -0.91
N GLU A 20 16.33 22.66 -0.79
CA GLU A 20 15.38 22.67 -1.91
C GLU A 20 14.68 24.04 -2.02
N LEU A 21 14.47 24.50 -3.25
CA LEU A 21 13.71 25.73 -3.55
C LEU A 21 12.22 25.48 -3.28
N LYS A 22 11.69 26.08 -2.21
CA LYS A 22 10.26 26.12 -1.89
C LYS A 22 9.72 27.53 -1.90
N ILE A 23 8.54 27.72 -2.49
CA ILE A 23 7.83 29.01 -2.55
C ILE A 23 6.37 28.84 -2.11
N LYS A 24 5.78 29.87 -1.50
CA LYS A 24 4.35 29.85 -1.22
C LYS A 24 3.54 30.16 -2.48
N SER A 25 2.40 29.51 -2.63
CA SER A 25 1.42 29.74 -3.70
C SER A 25 1.01 31.22 -3.84
N THR A 26 1.01 31.99 -2.75
CA THR A 26 0.77 33.44 -2.80
C THR A 26 1.86 34.19 -3.57
N GLU A 27 3.11 33.80 -3.38
CA GLU A 27 4.26 34.47 -4.00
C GLU A 27 4.40 34.06 -5.47
N LEU A 28 4.12 32.79 -5.81
CA LEU A 28 4.06 32.37 -7.20
C LEU A 28 2.97 33.11 -7.97
N VAL A 29 1.81 33.36 -7.36
CA VAL A 29 0.73 34.17 -7.97
C VAL A 29 1.18 35.61 -8.20
N ASP A 30 1.90 36.22 -7.25
CA ASP A 30 2.46 37.57 -7.43
C ASP A 30 3.40 37.60 -8.65
N ILE A 31 4.32 36.63 -8.75
CA ILE A 31 5.28 36.53 -9.86
C ILE A 31 4.56 36.35 -11.21
N ILE A 32 3.58 35.44 -11.28
CA ILE A 32 2.77 35.22 -12.49
C ILE A 32 2.04 36.51 -12.89
N ASN A 33 1.45 37.21 -11.93
CA ASN A 33 0.71 38.43 -12.20
C ASN A 33 1.61 39.57 -12.71
N ASP A 34 2.84 39.67 -12.22
CA ASP A 34 3.79 40.66 -12.71
C ASP A 34 4.18 40.38 -14.16
N PHE A 35 4.42 39.12 -14.54
CA PHE A 35 4.68 38.78 -15.94
C PHE A 35 3.44 38.88 -16.84
N ARG A 36 2.23 38.64 -16.32
CA ARG A 36 0.98 38.89 -17.06
C ARG A 36 0.77 40.37 -17.35
N LYS A 37 1.18 41.28 -16.45
CA LYS A 37 1.16 42.73 -16.71
C LYS A 37 2.11 43.07 -17.86
N VAL A 38 3.35 42.60 -17.79
CA VAL A 38 4.34 42.80 -18.86
C VAL A 38 3.85 42.28 -20.21
N GLU A 39 3.23 41.09 -20.23
CA GLU A 39 2.62 40.54 -21.45
C GLU A 39 1.50 41.44 -21.98
N SER A 40 0.59 41.90 -21.10
CA SER A 40 -0.52 42.77 -21.50
C SER A 40 -0.05 44.10 -22.08
N GLU A 41 1.00 44.70 -21.50
CA GLU A 41 1.63 45.93 -21.98
C GLU A 41 2.32 45.71 -23.34
N THR A 42 3.02 44.57 -23.50
CA THR A 42 3.77 44.26 -24.73
C THR A 42 2.86 43.92 -25.91
N THR A 43 1.75 43.22 -25.64
CA THR A 43 0.81 42.76 -26.67
C THR A 43 -0.39 43.69 -26.84
N ASN A 44 -0.46 44.78 -26.06
CA ASN A 44 -1.59 45.70 -25.96
C ASN A 44 -2.93 44.96 -25.75
N SER A 45 -2.89 43.89 -24.96
CA SER A 45 -4.03 43.02 -24.65
C SER A 45 -4.60 43.33 -23.27
N LYS A 46 -5.81 42.83 -22.99
CA LYS A 46 -6.46 43.06 -21.69
C LYS A 46 -5.76 42.28 -20.58
N TYR A 47 -5.29 42.98 -19.55
CA TYR A 47 -4.78 42.37 -18.33
C TYR A 47 -5.90 41.66 -17.55
N VAL A 48 -5.62 40.42 -17.13
CA VAL A 48 -6.48 39.63 -16.25
C VAL A 48 -5.66 39.10 -15.08
N GLU A 49 -5.94 39.66 -13.90
CA GLU A 49 -5.30 39.25 -12.64
C GLU A 49 -5.69 37.82 -12.26
N LEU A 50 -4.69 37.00 -11.92
CA LEU A 50 -4.87 35.71 -11.27
C LEU A 50 -5.06 35.93 -9.77
N ARG A 51 -6.24 35.63 -9.25
CA ARG A 51 -6.47 35.69 -7.79
C ARG A 51 -5.91 34.45 -7.12
N HIS A 52 -5.38 34.60 -5.91
CA HIS A 52 -4.86 33.47 -5.12
C HIS A 52 -5.91 32.37 -4.92
N ASN A 53 -7.18 32.72 -4.70
CA ASN A 53 -8.28 31.75 -4.58
C ASN A 53 -8.49 30.91 -5.85
N ASP A 54 -8.37 31.52 -7.02
CA ASP A 54 -8.52 30.82 -8.30
C ASP A 54 -7.34 29.86 -8.51
N PHE A 55 -6.13 30.31 -8.17
CA PHE A 55 -4.93 29.47 -8.19
C PHE A 55 -5.01 28.28 -7.23
N MET A 56 -5.48 28.49 -6.00
CA MET A 56 -5.73 27.42 -5.04
C MET A 56 -6.75 26.39 -5.56
N THR A 57 -7.76 26.85 -6.29
CA THR A 57 -8.75 25.97 -6.93
C THR A 57 -8.11 25.13 -8.03
N LYS A 58 -7.21 25.71 -8.84
CA LYS A 58 -6.44 24.96 -9.84
C LYS A 58 -5.58 23.87 -9.19
N ILE A 59 -4.84 24.18 -8.13
CA ILE A 59 -3.99 23.19 -7.41
C ILE A 59 -4.85 22.03 -6.89
N ARG A 60 -5.99 22.32 -6.25
CA ARG A 60 -6.87 21.27 -5.71
C ARG A 60 -7.40 20.35 -6.81
N LYS A 61 -7.80 20.91 -7.95
CA LYS A 61 -8.27 20.15 -9.11
C LYS A 61 -7.16 19.26 -9.67
N GLU A 62 -5.94 19.77 -9.76
CA GLU A 62 -4.78 18.99 -10.21
C GLU A 62 -4.52 17.79 -9.28
N LEU A 63 -4.50 18.02 -7.97
CA LEU A 63 -4.31 16.96 -6.97
C LEU A 63 -5.44 15.91 -7.00
N GLU A 64 -6.69 16.32 -7.25
CA GLU A 64 -7.81 15.41 -7.40
C GLU A 64 -7.66 14.51 -8.64
N VAL A 65 -7.25 15.08 -9.78
CA VAL A 65 -7.02 14.33 -11.03
C VAL A 65 -5.87 13.33 -10.85
N LEU A 66 -4.75 13.75 -10.26
CA LEU A 66 -3.61 12.85 -9.99
C LEU A 66 -4.01 11.67 -9.11
N LYS A 67 -4.80 11.93 -8.06
CA LYS A 67 -5.32 10.90 -7.17
C LYS A 67 -6.23 9.90 -7.91
N LEU A 68 -7.09 10.38 -8.81
CA LEU A 68 -7.95 9.51 -9.62
C LEU A 68 -7.16 8.61 -10.57
N LEU A 69 -6.02 9.09 -11.07
CA LEU A 69 -5.15 8.32 -11.96
C LEU A 69 -4.22 7.34 -11.21
N GLY A 70 -4.32 7.27 -9.88
CA GLY A 70 -3.44 6.44 -9.06
C GLY A 70 -1.98 6.92 -9.03
N ILE A 71 -1.75 8.16 -9.46
CA ILE A 71 -0.44 8.80 -9.44
C ILE A 71 -0.31 9.50 -8.08
N GLU A 72 0.16 8.77 -7.08
CA GLU A 72 0.68 9.35 -5.83
C GLU A 72 2.11 9.87 -6.07
N GLY A 73 2.26 10.76 -7.05
CA GLY A 73 3.55 11.25 -7.51
C GLY A 73 3.97 12.52 -6.78
N GLU A 74 5.05 12.39 -6.00
CA GLU A 74 5.98 13.41 -5.51
C GLU A 74 5.37 14.54 -4.64
N ARG A 75 6.07 14.91 -3.57
CA ARG A 75 5.65 15.94 -2.58
C ARG A 75 5.72 17.37 -3.16
N ASN A 76 5.21 17.57 -4.39
CA ASN A 76 5.30 18.81 -5.14
C ASN A 76 4.49 19.94 -4.52
N PHE A 77 3.42 19.60 -3.79
CA PHE A 77 2.55 20.52 -3.09
C PHE A 77 2.42 20.11 -1.62
N SER A 78 2.79 21.01 -0.71
CA SER A 78 2.62 20.84 0.73
C SER A 78 1.59 21.83 1.27
N GLN A 79 0.69 21.39 2.15
CA GLN A 79 -0.27 22.31 2.80
C GLN A 79 0.47 23.25 3.75
N SER A 80 0.18 24.55 3.66
CA SER A 80 0.79 25.59 4.49
C SER A 80 -0.24 26.68 4.81
N THR A 81 0.20 27.70 5.53
CA THR A 81 -0.63 28.87 5.87
C THR A 81 0.14 30.17 5.68
N TYR A 82 -0.60 31.26 5.52
CA TYR A 82 -0.06 32.62 5.51
C TYR A 82 -0.96 33.56 6.30
N ILE A 83 -0.40 34.67 6.75
CA ILE A 83 -1.14 35.75 7.42
C ILE A 83 -1.49 36.78 6.36
N ASN A 84 -2.77 37.10 6.19
CA ASN A 84 -3.21 38.10 5.23
C ASN A 84 -3.07 39.54 5.78
N SER A 85 -3.40 40.55 4.97
CA SER A 85 -3.37 41.97 5.36
C SER A 85 -4.31 42.34 6.51
N GLN A 86 -5.26 41.47 6.85
CA GLN A 86 -6.19 41.61 7.97
C GLN A 86 -5.71 40.85 9.22
N ASN A 87 -4.45 40.40 9.23
CA ASN A 87 -3.84 39.60 10.30
C ASN A 87 -4.56 38.27 10.59
N LYS A 88 -5.23 37.70 9.58
CA LYS A 88 -5.92 36.40 9.67
C LYS A 88 -5.09 35.31 9.01
N VAL A 89 -5.05 34.14 9.64
CA VAL A 89 -4.42 32.93 9.10
C VAL A 89 -5.29 32.38 7.98
N GLN A 90 -4.72 32.20 6.80
CA GLN A 90 -5.38 31.68 5.61
C GLN A 90 -4.60 30.48 5.06
N PRO A 91 -5.29 29.47 4.50
CA PRO A 91 -4.64 28.30 3.92
C PRO A 91 -3.94 28.65 2.60
N CYS A 92 -2.79 28.04 2.36
CA CYS A 92 -2.07 28.09 1.10
C CYS A 92 -1.34 26.77 0.83
N PHE A 93 -0.72 26.65 -0.34
CA PHE A 93 0.25 25.59 -0.61
C PHE A 93 1.67 26.15 -0.64
N GLU A 94 2.63 25.34 -0.23
CA GLU A 94 4.05 25.47 -0.57
C GLU A 94 4.36 24.54 -1.75
N LEU A 95 5.11 25.07 -2.72
CA LEU A 95 5.43 24.38 -3.96
C LEU A 95 6.95 24.24 -4.07
N ASN A 96 7.40 23.06 -4.46
CA ASN A 96 8.78 22.86 -4.92
C ASN A 96 8.91 23.29 -6.39
N ARG A 97 10.12 23.18 -6.95
CA ARG A 97 10.42 23.50 -8.35
C ARG A 97 9.45 22.85 -9.33
N ASP A 98 9.22 21.56 -9.21
CA ASP A 98 8.41 20.81 -10.18
C ASP A 98 6.91 21.15 -10.04
N GLY A 99 6.43 21.39 -8.82
CA GLY A 99 5.09 21.91 -8.55
C GLY A 99 4.86 23.29 -9.16
N MET A 100 5.86 24.18 -9.13
CA MET A 100 5.78 25.46 -9.84
C MET A 100 5.64 25.26 -11.35
N LEU A 101 6.50 24.44 -11.95
CA LEU A 101 6.49 24.16 -13.39
C LEU A 101 5.17 23.53 -13.85
N GLN A 102 4.63 22.59 -13.07
CA GLN A 102 3.35 21.95 -13.34
C GLN A 102 2.21 22.96 -13.46
N MET A 103 2.15 23.94 -12.54
CA MET A 103 1.11 24.96 -12.54
C MET A 103 1.23 25.97 -13.69
N LEU A 104 2.46 26.23 -14.17
CA LEU A 104 2.72 27.14 -15.29
C LEU A 104 2.25 26.60 -16.64
N ASN A 105 1.90 25.31 -16.75
CA ASN A 105 1.28 24.75 -17.97
C ASN A 105 -0.03 25.47 -18.33
N SER A 106 -0.73 26.04 -17.34
CA SER A 106 -1.96 26.80 -17.54
C SER A 106 -1.76 28.26 -17.97
N GLU A 107 -0.51 28.73 -18.05
CA GLU A 107 -0.15 30.11 -18.40
C GLU A 107 0.25 30.26 -19.88
N SER A 108 0.24 31.52 -20.35
CA SER A 108 0.68 31.86 -21.71
C SER A 108 2.16 31.56 -21.94
N ALA A 109 2.57 31.45 -23.20
CA ALA A 109 3.95 31.10 -23.55
C ALA A 109 4.98 32.09 -22.98
N LEU A 110 4.69 33.40 -23.02
CA LEU A 110 5.59 34.43 -22.51
C LEU A 110 5.69 34.40 -20.99
N VAL A 111 4.55 34.36 -20.29
CA VAL A 111 4.48 34.30 -18.82
C VAL A 111 5.18 33.06 -18.30
N ARG A 112 4.92 31.90 -18.92
CA ARG A 112 5.59 30.64 -18.59
C ARG A 112 7.11 30.76 -18.78
N TYR A 113 7.58 31.23 -19.95
CA TYR A 113 9.01 31.37 -20.23
C TYR A 113 9.70 32.28 -19.21
N LYS A 114 9.11 33.44 -18.91
CA LYS A 114 9.68 34.41 -17.96
C LYS A 114 9.65 33.93 -16.52
N THR A 115 8.60 33.22 -16.11
CA THR A 115 8.53 32.63 -14.77
C THR A 115 9.55 31.51 -14.61
N ILE A 116 9.76 30.67 -15.63
CA ILE A 116 10.81 29.64 -15.62
C ILE A 116 12.20 30.27 -15.54
N GLU A 117 12.47 31.34 -16.30
CA GLU A 117 13.73 32.08 -16.23
C GLU A 117 13.99 32.61 -14.80
N TYR A 118 12.95 33.12 -14.15
CA TYR A 118 13.02 33.59 -12.76
C TYR A 118 13.26 32.44 -11.77
N ILE A 119 12.55 31.32 -11.90
CA ILE A 119 12.74 30.12 -11.07
C ILE A 119 14.17 29.59 -11.20
N ASN A 120 14.71 29.52 -12.41
CA ASN A 120 16.09 29.07 -12.63
C ASN A 120 17.11 30.00 -11.97
N LYS A 121 16.92 31.33 -12.02
CA LYS A 121 17.78 32.29 -11.32
C LYS A 121 17.71 32.12 -9.80
N LEU A 122 16.51 31.88 -9.25
CA LEU A 122 16.37 31.57 -7.82
C LEU A 122 17.08 30.26 -7.46
N GLU A 123 16.94 29.24 -8.30
CA GLU A 123 17.61 27.95 -8.11
C GLU A 123 19.14 28.09 -8.19
N GLU A 124 19.68 28.89 -9.11
CA GLU A 124 21.11 29.21 -9.18
C GLU A 124 21.59 29.99 -7.96
N GLN A 125 20.79 30.91 -7.41
CA GLN A 125 21.13 31.61 -6.17
C GLN A 125 21.14 30.68 -4.96
N VAL A 126 20.21 29.71 -4.92
CA VAL A 126 20.15 28.68 -3.87
C VAL A 126 21.30 27.67 -4.04
N LYS A 127 21.59 27.22 -5.26
CA LYS A 127 22.73 26.33 -5.59
C LYS A 127 24.08 27.03 -5.46
N GLY A 128 24.16 28.34 -5.65
CA GLY A 128 25.37 29.13 -5.40
C GLY A 128 25.75 29.22 -3.92
N GLN A 129 24.82 28.86 -3.01
CA GLN A 129 25.13 28.60 -1.59
C GLN A 129 25.54 27.14 -1.33
N ALA A 130 25.35 26.22 -2.29
CA ALA A 130 26.02 24.93 -2.26
C ALA A 130 27.48 25.14 -2.61
N LEU A 131 28.36 24.97 -1.62
CA LEU A 131 29.81 25.13 -1.74
C LEU A 131 30.32 24.50 -3.05
N ASN A 132 30.97 25.29 -3.91
CA ASN A 132 31.68 24.77 -5.09
C ASN A 132 32.86 23.93 -4.62
N THR A 133 32.64 22.63 -4.43
CA THR A 133 33.66 21.73 -3.89
C THR A 133 34.86 21.56 -4.80
N SER A 134 34.73 21.93 -6.08
CA SER A 134 35.80 21.89 -7.09
C SER A 134 36.88 22.97 -6.90
N GLU A 135 36.61 23.99 -6.07
CA GLU A 135 37.57 25.05 -5.72
C GLU A 135 38.24 24.80 -4.35
N LEU A 136 37.85 23.73 -3.66
CA LEU A 136 38.48 23.33 -2.40
C LEU A 136 39.90 22.81 -2.65
N SER A 137 40.74 22.84 -1.61
CA SER A 137 42.08 22.24 -1.69
C SER A 137 41.98 20.75 -2.06
N PRO A 138 43.00 20.19 -2.74
CA PRO A 138 43.01 18.77 -3.12
C PRO A 138 42.70 17.82 -1.95
N GLU A 139 43.14 18.16 -0.74
CA GLU A 139 42.89 17.41 0.48
C GLU A 139 41.39 17.41 0.86
N LEU A 140 40.73 18.57 0.81
CA LEU A 140 39.30 18.66 1.11
C LEU A 140 38.42 18.03 0.03
N GLN A 141 38.84 18.06 -1.23
CA GLN A 141 38.17 17.36 -2.32
C GLN A 141 38.19 15.84 -2.09
N MET A 142 39.35 15.30 -1.74
CA MET A 142 39.51 13.89 -1.41
C MET A 142 38.67 13.50 -0.19
N PHE A 143 38.66 14.33 0.86
CA PHE A 143 37.83 14.09 2.04
C PHE A 143 36.33 14.05 1.71
N ASN A 144 35.84 14.99 0.89
CA ASN A 144 34.44 14.99 0.46
C ASN A 144 34.06 13.74 -0.35
N GLN A 145 34.94 13.30 -1.25
CA GLN A 145 34.74 12.05 -1.99
C GLN A 145 34.71 10.84 -1.05
N MET A 146 35.64 10.77 -0.10
CA MET A 146 35.70 9.70 0.88
C MET A 146 34.47 9.68 1.79
N PHE A 147 34.01 10.85 2.23
CA PHE A 147 32.78 11.01 3.01
C PHE A 147 31.56 10.54 2.23
N LYS A 148 31.41 10.95 0.96
CA LYS A 148 30.32 10.49 0.08
C LYS A 148 30.35 8.97 -0.10
N ALA A 149 31.52 8.38 -0.32
CA ALA A 149 31.67 6.93 -0.46
C ALA A 149 31.29 6.19 0.83
N MET A 150 31.72 6.69 2.00
CA MET A 150 31.33 6.12 3.30
C MET A 150 29.83 6.23 3.56
N ALA A 151 29.23 7.40 3.29
CA ALA A 151 27.79 7.60 3.45
C ALA A 151 26.99 6.66 2.56
N ASN A 152 27.38 6.51 1.29
CA ASN A 152 26.74 5.55 0.38
C ASN A 152 26.86 4.12 0.88
N ASN A 153 28.05 3.71 1.36
CA ASN A 153 28.24 2.36 1.90
C ASN A 153 27.41 2.10 3.17
N GLU A 154 27.28 3.10 4.05
CA GLU A 154 26.42 2.97 5.24
C GLU A 154 24.93 2.84 4.87
N LEU A 155 24.48 3.57 3.85
CA LEU A 155 23.12 3.47 3.33
C LEU A 155 22.87 2.10 2.70
N GLU A 156 23.76 1.64 1.81
CA GLU A 156 23.68 0.33 1.17
C GLU A 156 23.66 -0.81 2.20
N THR A 157 24.50 -0.74 3.23
CA THR A 157 24.54 -1.76 4.29
C THR A 157 23.27 -1.75 5.15
N LYS A 158 22.68 -0.58 5.43
CA LYS A 158 21.38 -0.48 6.10
C LYS A 158 20.26 -1.07 5.26
N GLU A 159 20.23 -0.78 3.96
CA GLU A 159 19.25 -1.35 3.04
C GLU A 159 19.39 -2.87 2.92
N ALA A 160 20.61 -3.38 2.75
CA ALA A 160 20.88 -4.82 2.71
C ALA A 160 20.42 -5.52 3.99
N LYS A 161 20.66 -4.92 5.16
CA LYS A 161 20.15 -5.44 6.45
C LYS A 161 18.62 -5.46 6.50
N ARG A 162 17.95 -4.42 6.02
CA ARG A 162 16.48 -4.38 5.95
C ARG A 162 15.95 -5.46 5.01
N ILE A 163 16.57 -5.64 3.84
CA ILE A 163 16.19 -6.68 2.88
C ILE A 163 16.38 -8.06 3.50
N ALA A 164 17.52 -8.33 4.15
CA ALA A 164 17.77 -9.59 4.84
C ALA A 164 16.72 -9.89 5.92
N LEU A 165 16.39 -8.91 6.78
CA LEU A 165 15.34 -9.06 7.78
C LEU A 165 13.96 -9.38 7.17
N THR A 166 13.61 -8.73 6.05
CA THR A 166 12.35 -9.04 5.34
C THR A 166 12.38 -10.38 4.62
N ALA A 167 13.56 -10.84 4.19
CA ALA A 167 13.73 -12.15 3.57
C ALA A 167 13.61 -13.26 4.61
N ASP A 168 14.19 -13.08 5.80
CA ASP A 168 14.08 -14.02 6.91
C ASP A 168 12.63 -14.15 7.39
N SER A 169 11.88 -13.04 7.52
CA SER A 169 10.46 -13.11 7.91
C SER A 169 9.61 -13.85 6.89
N LYS A 170 9.80 -13.56 5.59
CA LYS A 170 9.11 -14.27 4.50
C LYS A 170 9.50 -15.76 4.44
N ALA A 171 10.76 -16.08 4.72
CA ALA A 171 11.23 -17.45 4.76
C ALA A 171 10.60 -18.22 5.92
N GLU A 172 10.40 -17.57 7.08
CA GLU A 172 9.74 -18.19 8.23
C GLU A 172 8.24 -18.41 7.97
N GLU A 173 7.54 -17.41 7.42
CA GLU A 173 6.14 -17.56 6.97
C GLU A 173 5.99 -18.73 5.98
N ALA A 174 6.90 -18.83 5.00
CA ALA A 174 6.89 -19.94 4.04
C ALA A 174 7.13 -21.30 4.71
N LYS A 175 7.99 -21.39 5.73
CA LYS A 175 8.19 -22.65 6.49
C LYS A 175 6.93 -23.04 7.26
N GLU A 176 6.25 -22.08 7.87
CA GLU A 176 5.00 -22.34 8.60
C GLU A 176 3.91 -22.86 7.65
N GLU A 177 3.76 -22.25 6.47
CA GLU A 177 2.83 -22.73 5.43
C GLU A 177 3.18 -24.13 4.94
N ILE A 178 4.47 -24.40 4.68
CA ILE A 178 4.94 -25.74 4.27
C ILE A 178 4.66 -26.77 5.37
N GLN A 179 4.86 -26.42 6.64
CA GLN A 179 4.60 -27.32 7.75
C GLN A 179 3.09 -27.59 7.91
N ALA A 180 2.23 -26.59 7.71
CA ALA A 180 0.78 -26.76 7.69
C ALA A 180 0.34 -27.75 6.59
N ILE A 181 0.86 -27.57 5.36
CA ILE A 181 0.61 -28.49 4.24
C ILE A 181 1.09 -29.91 4.58
N ARG A 182 2.28 -30.04 5.17
CA ARG A 182 2.83 -31.34 5.58
C ARG A 182 1.93 -32.04 6.59
N ASP A 183 1.40 -31.31 7.58
CA ASP A 183 0.51 -31.84 8.60
C ASP A 183 -0.81 -32.36 7.99
N VAL A 184 -1.36 -31.68 6.98
CA VAL A 184 -2.55 -32.14 6.24
C VAL A 184 -2.27 -33.41 5.46
N VAL A 185 -1.14 -33.47 4.74
CA VAL A 185 -0.79 -34.60 3.88
C VAL A 185 -0.50 -35.86 4.71
N ALA A 186 0.15 -35.70 5.88
CA ALA A 186 0.59 -36.80 6.74
C ALA A 186 -0.54 -37.61 7.41
N ILE A 187 -1.80 -37.16 7.34
CA ILE A 187 -2.92 -37.87 7.96
C ILE A 187 -3.11 -39.25 7.32
N ASN A 188 -3.14 -40.27 8.17
CA ASN A 188 -3.29 -41.67 7.81
C ASN A 188 -4.60 -42.28 8.37
N SER A 189 -4.87 -43.54 8.00
CA SER A 189 -6.09 -44.26 8.38
C SER A 189 -6.11 -44.77 9.83
N THR A 190 -5.01 -44.66 10.59
CA THR A 190 -4.90 -45.27 11.94
C THR A 190 -5.63 -44.45 13.00
N ASN A 191 -5.51 -43.11 12.97
CA ASN A 191 -6.17 -42.21 13.94
C ASN A 191 -7.05 -41.13 13.28
N TRP A 192 -7.59 -41.47 12.11
CA TRP A 192 -8.32 -40.56 11.23
C TRP A 192 -9.44 -39.77 11.90
N ARG A 193 -10.13 -40.31 12.91
CA ARG A 193 -11.22 -39.60 13.61
C ARG A 193 -10.71 -38.37 14.37
N LYS A 194 -9.59 -38.51 15.09
CA LYS A 194 -8.98 -37.42 15.84
C LYS A 194 -8.39 -36.39 14.87
N ASP A 195 -7.70 -36.88 13.84
CA ASP A 195 -6.99 -36.02 12.88
C ASP A 195 -7.97 -35.19 12.04
N THR A 196 -9.04 -35.81 11.53
CA THR A 196 -10.10 -35.09 10.80
C THR A 196 -10.84 -34.09 11.68
N SER A 197 -11.13 -34.44 12.95
CA SER A 197 -11.74 -33.47 13.87
C SER A 197 -10.80 -32.30 14.17
N THR A 198 -9.50 -32.54 14.30
CA THR A 198 -8.51 -31.49 14.57
C THR A 198 -8.43 -30.54 13.38
N LEU A 199 -8.40 -31.05 12.15
CA LEU A 199 -8.43 -30.22 10.94
C LEU A 199 -9.71 -29.38 10.84
N ILE A 200 -10.88 -30.00 11.03
CA ILE A 200 -12.16 -29.26 10.99
C ILE A 200 -12.18 -28.16 12.06
N SER A 201 -11.63 -28.42 13.25
CA SER A 201 -11.50 -27.40 14.31
C SER A 201 -10.53 -26.28 13.93
N LYS A 202 -9.39 -26.59 13.29
CA LYS A 202 -8.44 -25.57 12.79
C LYS A 202 -9.07 -24.71 11.67
N ILE A 203 -9.84 -25.32 10.77
CA ILE A 203 -10.62 -24.61 9.73
C ILE A 203 -11.65 -23.68 10.37
N ALA A 204 -12.39 -24.16 11.37
CA ALA A 204 -13.38 -23.36 12.09
C ALA A 204 -12.73 -22.16 12.80
N LEU A 205 -11.58 -22.36 13.45
CA LEU A 205 -10.81 -21.29 14.07
C LEU A 205 -10.43 -20.20 13.05
N LYS A 206 -9.95 -20.60 11.87
CA LYS A 206 -9.59 -19.66 10.81
C LYS A 206 -10.79 -18.87 10.26
N LEU A 207 -11.99 -19.46 10.28
CA LEU A 207 -13.24 -18.81 9.85
C LEU A 207 -13.86 -17.87 10.89
N GLY A 208 -13.25 -17.72 12.07
CA GLY A 208 -13.72 -16.77 13.10
C GLY A 208 -14.37 -17.41 14.33
N GLY A 209 -14.26 -18.74 14.51
CA GLY A 209 -14.65 -19.40 15.76
C GLY A 209 -15.25 -20.81 15.61
N TYR A 210 -15.42 -21.51 16.72
CA TYR A 210 -15.87 -22.90 16.75
C TYR A 210 -17.35 -23.14 16.37
N GLU A 211 -18.13 -22.07 16.21
CA GLU A 211 -19.55 -22.14 15.82
C GLU A 211 -19.75 -22.82 14.45
N ASN A 212 -18.77 -22.64 13.55
CA ASN A 212 -18.81 -23.18 12.18
C ASN A 212 -18.46 -24.67 12.07
N ILE A 213 -18.06 -25.35 13.16
CA ILE A 213 -17.67 -26.76 13.13
C ILE A 213 -18.79 -27.65 12.56
N ASN A 214 -20.03 -27.41 12.97
CA ASN A 214 -21.14 -28.25 12.55
C ASN A 214 -21.43 -28.08 11.05
N LEU A 215 -21.37 -26.85 10.55
CA LEU A 215 -21.53 -26.55 9.12
C LEU A 215 -20.44 -27.24 8.29
N LEU A 216 -19.17 -27.17 8.72
CA LEU A 216 -18.06 -27.84 8.04
C LEU A 216 -18.20 -29.37 8.05
N ARG A 217 -18.73 -29.95 9.13
CA ARG A 217 -19.03 -31.39 9.20
C ARG A 217 -20.17 -31.79 8.27
N GLU A 218 -21.20 -30.97 8.17
CA GLU A 218 -22.31 -31.21 7.24
C GLU A 218 -21.85 -31.09 5.79
N GLU A 219 -21.04 -30.08 5.47
CA GLU A 219 -20.41 -29.90 4.16
C GLU A 219 -19.53 -31.11 3.81
N SER A 220 -18.68 -31.58 4.74
CA SER A 220 -17.80 -32.73 4.49
C SER A 220 -18.58 -34.02 4.22
N TYR A 221 -19.68 -34.26 4.94
CA TYR A 221 -20.56 -35.40 4.67
C TYR A 221 -21.26 -35.28 3.32
N LYS A 222 -21.71 -34.10 2.93
CA LYS A 222 -22.36 -33.87 1.64
C LYS A 222 -21.41 -34.15 0.48
N ILE A 223 -20.19 -33.61 0.54
CA ILE A 223 -19.16 -33.85 -0.49
C ILE A 223 -18.80 -35.34 -0.56
N LEU A 224 -18.70 -36.02 0.59
CA LEU A 224 -18.50 -37.47 0.63
C LEU A 224 -19.64 -38.24 -0.02
N GLU A 225 -20.90 -37.89 0.27
CA GLU A 225 -22.07 -38.55 -0.29
C GLU A 225 -22.12 -38.40 -1.82
N GLU A 226 -21.75 -37.22 -2.33
CA GLU A 226 -21.63 -36.92 -3.76
C GLU A 226 -20.50 -37.74 -4.42
N ARG A 227 -19.27 -37.70 -3.86
CA ARG A 227 -18.11 -38.45 -4.39
C ARG A 227 -18.30 -39.97 -4.28
N GLY A 228 -18.82 -40.42 -3.14
CA GLY A 228 -19.02 -41.82 -2.82
C GLY A 228 -20.30 -42.41 -3.39
N ARG A 229 -21.15 -41.58 -4.04
CA ARG A 229 -22.49 -41.91 -4.55
C ARG A 229 -23.30 -42.73 -3.54
N THR A 230 -23.30 -42.28 -2.29
CA THR A 230 -23.94 -43.02 -1.18
C THR A 230 -24.73 -42.07 -0.31
N ARG A 231 -25.66 -42.62 0.48
CA ARG A 231 -26.40 -41.87 1.50
C ARG A 231 -26.03 -42.41 2.88
N LEU A 232 -25.28 -41.63 3.66
CA LEU A 232 -24.81 -42.02 4.99
C LEU A 232 -25.97 -42.21 5.96
N SER A 233 -27.03 -41.42 5.83
CA SER A 233 -28.26 -41.55 6.64
C SER A 233 -28.94 -42.91 6.46
N VAL A 234 -29.02 -43.39 5.21
CA VAL A 234 -29.58 -44.71 4.88
C VAL A 234 -28.69 -45.83 5.40
N LYS A 235 -27.37 -45.73 5.18
CA LYS A 235 -26.41 -46.72 5.72
C LYS A 235 -26.43 -46.79 7.25
N LEU A 236 -26.54 -45.65 7.94
CA LEU A 236 -26.67 -45.60 9.40
C LEU A 236 -27.95 -46.29 9.89
N THR A 237 -29.07 -46.04 9.21
CA THR A 237 -30.36 -46.68 9.53
C THR A 237 -30.29 -48.20 9.32
N ASN A 238 -29.71 -48.64 8.20
CA ASN A 238 -29.52 -50.06 7.91
C ASN A 238 -28.59 -50.73 8.92
N LYS A 239 -27.54 -50.06 9.37
CA LYS A 239 -26.65 -50.54 10.44
C LYS A 239 -27.40 -50.70 11.77
N ARG A 240 -28.22 -49.72 12.16
CA ARG A 240 -29.05 -49.79 13.37
C ARG A 240 -30.06 -50.94 13.31
N ARG A 241 -30.60 -51.25 12.12
CA ARG A 241 -31.48 -52.40 11.89
C ARG A 241 -30.73 -53.73 12.04
N ARG A 242 -29.58 -53.90 11.36
CA ARG A 242 -28.74 -55.11 11.51
C ARG A 242 -28.37 -55.39 12.97
N MET A 243 -27.95 -54.37 13.71
CA MET A 243 -27.65 -54.52 15.14
C MET A 243 -28.90 -54.82 15.99
N ALA A 244 -30.10 -54.46 15.53
CA ALA A 244 -31.35 -54.84 16.20
C ALA A 244 -31.59 -56.35 16.06
N ASP A 245 -31.38 -56.85 14.84
CA ASP A 245 -31.55 -58.26 14.48
C ASP A 245 -30.50 -59.13 15.19
N GLU A 246 -29.30 -58.59 15.40
CA GLU A 246 -28.22 -59.19 16.22
C GLU A 246 -28.48 -59.13 17.74
N GLY A 247 -29.58 -58.50 18.19
CA GLY A 247 -29.97 -58.45 19.60
C GLY A 247 -29.26 -57.38 20.44
N VAL A 248 -28.63 -56.38 19.82
CA VAL A 248 -27.95 -55.30 20.56
C VAL A 248 -28.96 -54.35 21.23
N CYS A 249 -28.69 -53.97 22.48
CA CYS A 249 -29.53 -53.06 23.24
C CYS A 249 -29.74 -51.70 22.52
N LYS A 250 -30.92 -51.11 22.70
CA LYS A 250 -31.34 -49.86 22.04
C LYS A 250 -30.34 -48.71 22.29
N SER A 251 -29.87 -48.58 23.53
CA SER A 251 -28.94 -47.51 23.93
C SER A 251 -27.60 -47.53 23.17
N LYS A 252 -27.08 -48.71 22.83
CA LYS A 252 -25.83 -48.83 22.04
C LYS A 252 -26.06 -48.52 20.56
N ARG A 253 -27.24 -48.83 20.02
CA ARG A 253 -27.63 -48.50 18.63
C ARG A 253 -27.87 -47.01 18.42
N ASP A 254 -28.49 -46.35 19.40
CA ASP A 254 -28.82 -44.93 19.31
C ASP A 254 -27.56 -44.03 19.34
N LYS A 255 -26.47 -44.49 19.98
CA LYS A 255 -25.17 -43.79 20.00
C LYS A 255 -24.41 -43.82 18.66
N LEU A 256 -24.81 -44.67 17.71
CA LEU A 256 -24.16 -44.72 16.40
C LEU A 256 -24.33 -43.42 15.64
N ASN A 257 -23.24 -42.99 15.02
CA ASN A 257 -23.16 -41.78 14.19
C ASN A 257 -22.66 -42.10 12.76
N LYS A 258 -22.61 -41.08 11.90
CA LYS A 258 -22.14 -41.21 10.51
C LYS A 258 -20.66 -41.64 10.41
N LEU A 259 -19.80 -41.24 11.35
CA LEU A 259 -18.39 -41.65 11.40
C LEU A 259 -18.23 -43.13 11.72
N ASP A 260 -19.18 -43.75 12.42
CA ASP A 260 -19.16 -45.20 12.67
C ASP A 260 -19.48 -46.00 11.42
N VAL A 261 -20.27 -45.44 10.51
CA VAL A 261 -20.55 -46.03 9.19
C VAL A 261 -19.36 -45.86 8.26
N ILE A 262 -18.76 -44.67 8.26
CA ILE A 262 -17.56 -44.36 7.45
C ILE A 262 -16.38 -45.24 7.88
N GLY A 263 -16.16 -45.42 9.19
CA GLY A 263 -15.04 -46.21 9.70
C GLY A 263 -15.13 -47.72 9.44
N GLU A 264 -16.31 -48.26 9.12
CA GLU A 264 -16.48 -49.68 8.78
C GLU A 264 -16.25 -49.98 7.31
N ASP A 265 -16.37 -48.99 6.43
CA ASP A 265 -16.28 -49.12 4.98
C ASP A 265 -14.98 -48.45 4.51
N SER A 266 -13.95 -49.24 4.18
CA SER A 266 -12.62 -48.73 3.82
C SER A 266 -12.67 -47.72 2.67
N ARG A 267 -13.56 -47.95 1.69
CA ARG A 267 -13.77 -47.03 0.56
C ARG A 267 -14.34 -45.69 1.04
N LEU A 268 -15.33 -45.70 1.94
CA LEU A 268 -15.88 -44.45 2.48
C LEU A 268 -14.88 -43.73 3.38
N LEU A 269 -14.06 -44.47 4.12
CA LEU A 269 -12.99 -43.92 4.94
C LEU A 269 -11.97 -43.14 4.10
N GLU A 270 -11.47 -43.73 3.01
CA GLU A 270 -10.52 -43.08 2.10
C GLU A 270 -11.12 -41.83 1.45
N ILE A 271 -12.37 -41.93 0.98
CA ILE A 271 -13.08 -40.79 0.39
C ILE A 271 -13.26 -39.68 1.44
N TYR A 272 -13.62 -40.02 2.68
CA TYR A 272 -13.76 -39.03 3.75
C TYR A 272 -12.45 -38.31 4.07
N LEU A 273 -11.35 -39.07 4.17
CA LEU A 273 -10.02 -38.50 4.39
C LEU A 273 -9.63 -37.55 3.25
N ALA A 274 -9.86 -37.93 2.00
CA ALA A 274 -9.59 -37.06 0.85
C ALA A 274 -10.42 -35.78 0.89
N VAL A 275 -11.72 -35.86 1.22
CA VAL A 275 -12.60 -34.69 1.33
C VAL A 275 -12.11 -33.73 2.42
N VAL A 276 -11.76 -34.24 3.61
CA VAL A 276 -11.29 -33.37 4.70
C VAL A 276 -9.94 -32.73 4.38
N LYS A 277 -9.04 -33.44 3.69
CA LYS A 277 -7.77 -32.88 3.20
C LYS A 277 -8.00 -31.76 2.18
N ASP A 278 -8.88 -31.98 1.20
CA ASP A 278 -9.23 -30.96 0.21
C ASP A 278 -9.85 -29.72 0.86
N MET A 279 -10.70 -29.91 1.88
CA MET A 279 -11.26 -28.80 2.65
C MET A 279 -10.16 -28.03 3.40
N ALA A 280 -9.21 -28.71 4.03
CA ALA A 280 -8.10 -28.05 4.71
C ALA A 280 -7.26 -27.19 3.75
N ILE A 281 -6.92 -27.74 2.58
CA ILE A 281 -6.21 -27.01 1.52
C ILE A 281 -7.01 -25.80 1.04
N LYS A 282 -8.32 -25.96 0.80
CA LYS A 282 -9.22 -24.88 0.35
C LYS A 282 -9.25 -23.71 1.34
N TYR A 283 -9.24 -24.00 2.63
CA TYR A 283 -9.26 -22.97 3.68
C TYR A 283 -7.85 -22.54 4.12
N GLY A 284 -6.77 -23.12 3.58
CA GLY A 284 -5.38 -22.78 3.90
C GLY A 284 -4.99 -23.12 5.33
N VAL A 285 -5.35 -24.32 5.78
CA VAL A 285 -5.04 -24.90 7.10
C VAL A 285 -4.17 -26.12 6.94
#